data_AF-A0A7C6XWJ9-F1
#
_entry.id   AF-A0A7C6XWJ9-F1
#
_cell.length_a   1.000
_cell.length_b   1.000
_cell.length_c   1.000
_cell.angle_alpha   90.00
_cell.angle_beta   90.00
_cell.angle_gamma   90.00
#
_symmetry.space_group_name_H-M   'P 1'
#
loop_
_entity.id
_entity.type
_entity.pdbx_description
1 polymer ?
#
loop_
_entity_poly.entity_id
_entity_poly.type
_entity_poly.pdbx_seq_one_letter_code
_entity_poly.pdbx_strand_id
1 'polypeptide(L)'
;MDLFSHAQAERISREAPLAARMRPRTLDEFVGQEHVVGPGRLLRRAIQADQLSSVIFYGPSGTGKTTLAMIIANTTSSRFETLNAVLAGVKDVREVVARAQEDRKLYGRRTILFVDEVHRWNRAQQDALLPWVENGTIIMIGATTENPWFSVNRPLLSRSRVFQLVPLTDDDLRQVARAALTDPERGYGQMRVELAPDALDHLVNVSNGDARSLLNALELAVETTPPNDDGVVVVDMGVAEE
;
A
#
# COMPACT_ATOMS: atom_id res chain seq x y z
N MET A 1 -22.13 6.11 -11.76
CA MET A 1 -21.03 5.92 -12.73
C MET A 1 -21.65 5.41 -14.02
N ASP A 2 -21.25 5.97 -15.16
CA ASP A 2 -21.71 5.56 -16.49
C ASP A 2 -21.08 4.20 -16.89
N LEU A 3 -21.76 3.39 -17.70
CA LEU A 3 -21.33 2.04 -18.10
C LEU A 3 -19.94 2.05 -18.75
N PHE A 4 -19.64 3.10 -19.53
CA PHE A 4 -18.34 3.31 -20.16
C PHE A 4 -17.22 3.60 -19.14
N SER A 5 -17.52 4.37 -18.10
CA SER A 5 -16.57 4.66 -17.01
C SER A 5 -16.23 3.41 -16.20
N HIS A 6 -17.20 2.49 -16.04
CA HIS A 6 -16.97 1.23 -15.35
C HIS A 6 -16.10 0.28 -16.19
N ALA A 7 -16.40 0.10 -17.48
CA ALA A 7 -15.59 -0.72 -18.37
C ALA A 7 -14.15 -0.19 -18.52
N GLN A 8 -13.96 1.13 -18.53
CA GLN A 8 -12.64 1.75 -18.57
C GLN A 8 -11.86 1.49 -17.26
N ALA A 9 -12.51 1.60 -16.10
CA ALA A 9 -11.88 1.31 -14.81
C ALA A 9 -11.49 -0.18 -14.67
N GLU A 10 -12.35 -1.09 -15.12
CA GLU A 10 -12.04 -2.52 -15.16
C GLU A 10 -10.84 -2.82 -16.08
N ARG A 11 -10.80 -2.19 -17.25
CA ARG A 11 -9.68 -2.34 -18.18
C ARG A 11 -8.36 -1.84 -17.59
N ILE A 12 -8.37 -0.63 -17.01
CA ILE A 12 -7.20 -0.06 -16.32
C ILE A 12 -6.73 -1.00 -15.19
N SER A 13 -7.67 -1.61 -14.45
CA SER A 13 -7.33 -2.54 -13.39
C SER A 13 -6.70 -3.85 -13.91
N ARG A 14 -7.11 -4.33 -15.10
CA ARG A 14 -6.56 -5.55 -15.71
C ARG A 14 -5.19 -5.32 -16.34
N GLU A 15 -4.99 -4.14 -16.95
CA GLU A 15 -3.72 -3.72 -17.56
C GLU A 15 -2.73 -3.13 -16.53
N ALA A 16 -3.12 -3.06 -15.25
CA ALA A 16 -2.24 -2.57 -14.20
C ALA A 16 -1.10 -3.56 -13.90
N PRO A 17 0.09 -3.08 -13.50
CA PRO A 17 1.19 -3.94 -13.08
C PRO A 17 0.77 -4.93 -11.99
N LEU A 18 1.36 -6.12 -11.98
CA LEU A 18 1.05 -7.20 -11.04
C LEU A 18 1.15 -6.73 -9.59
N ALA A 19 2.14 -5.91 -9.27
CA ALA A 19 2.30 -5.34 -7.93
C ALA A 19 1.12 -4.46 -7.48
N ALA A 20 0.41 -3.82 -8.43
CA ALA A 20 -0.80 -3.07 -8.15
C ALA A 20 -2.03 -4.00 -8.06
N ARG A 21 -2.15 -4.98 -8.97
CA ARG A 21 -3.23 -5.97 -8.98
C ARG A 21 -3.25 -6.82 -7.71
N MET A 22 -2.09 -7.35 -7.30
CA MET A 22 -1.91 -8.24 -6.14
C MET A 22 -1.89 -7.52 -4.80
N ARG A 23 -2.20 -6.23 -4.75
CA ARG A 23 -2.24 -5.49 -3.49
C ARG A 23 -3.26 -6.13 -2.53
N PRO A 24 -2.85 -6.50 -1.30
CA PRO A 24 -3.75 -7.01 -0.27
C PRO A 24 -4.96 -6.10 -0.04
N ARG A 25 -6.15 -6.69 0.02
CA ARG A 25 -7.42 -5.95 0.26
C ARG A 25 -7.81 -5.92 1.74
N THR A 26 -7.34 -6.90 2.51
CA THR A 26 -7.66 -7.09 3.93
C THR A 26 -6.38 -7.27 4.76
N LEU A 27 -6.51 -7.16 6.09
CA LEU A 27 -5.40 -7.45 7.00
C LEU A 27 -5.01 -8.94 7.03
N ASP A 28 -5.90 -9.84 6.57
CA ASP A 28 -5.62 -11.28 6.50
C ASP A 28 -4.82 -11.65 5.24
N GLU A 29 -4.94 -10.86 4.17
CA GLU A 29 -4.10 -10.97 2.97
C GLU A 29 -2.72 -10.29 3.15
N PHE A 30 -2.54 -9.50 4.21
CA PHE A 30 -1.34 -8.69 4.38
C PHE A 30 -0.17 -9.54 4.89
N VAL A 31 0.83 -9.74 4.04
CA VAL A 31 1.99 -10.57 4.35
C VAL A 31 3.06 -9.78 5.13
N GLY A 32 3.60 -10.41 6.18
CA GLY A 32 4.62 -9.85 7.05
C GLY A 32 4.09 -8.79 8.04
N GLN A 33 5.03 -8.13 8.73
CA GLN A 33 4.75 -7.08 9.73
C GLN A 33 3.91 -7.54 10.94
N GLU A 34 4.03 -8.81 11.35
CA GLU A 34 3.33 -9.39 12.51
C GLU A 34 3.53 -8.61 13.82
N HIS A 35 4.66 -7.91 13.95
CA HIS A 35 4.93 -7.02 15.09
C HIS A 35 4.04 -5.76 15.12
N VAL A 36 3.49 -5.34 13.98
CA VAL A 36 2.63 -4.16 13.82
C VAL A 36 1.16 -4.55 13.67
N VAL A 37 0.86 -5.50 12.78
CA VAL A 37 -0.51 -5.84 12.37
C VAL A 37 -0.91 -7.29 12.64
N GLY A 38 -0.08 -8.04 13.36
CA GLY A 38 -0.45 -9.39 13.78
C GLY A 38 -1.68 -9.46 14.69
N PRO A 39 -2.25 -10.66 14.90
CA PRO A 39 -3.38 -10.86 15.79
C PRO A 39 -3.14 -10.26 17.19
N GLY A 40 -4.12 -9.49 17.69
CA GLY A 40 -4.02 -8.82 18.99
C GLY A 40 -3.16 -7.56 19.04
N ARG A 41 -2.41 -7.22 17.98
CA ARG A 41 -1.64 -5.97 17.92
C ARG A 41 -2.54 -4.74 17.97
N LEU A 42 -2.00 -3.66 18.55
CA LEU A 42 -2.74 -2.41 18.77
C LEU A 42 -3.30 -1.84 17.47
N LEU A 43 -2.49 -1.78 16.40
CA LEU A 43 -2.92 -1.20 15.13
C LEU A 43 -4.06 -2.02 14.52
N ARG A 44 -3.91 -3.35 14.44
CA ARG A 44 -4.97 -4.25 13.94
C ARG A 44 -6.28 -4.08 14.70
N ARG A 45 -6.24 -4.08 16.04
CA ARG A 45 -7.44 -3.84 16.86
C ARG A 45 -8.06 -2.46 16.62
N ALA A 46 -7.24 -1.42 16.46
CA ALA A 46 -7.73 -0.06 16.20
C ALA A 46 -8.40 0.07 14.83
N ILE A 47 -7.86 -0.60 13.80
CA ILE A 47 -8.45 -0.64 12.46
C ILE A 47 -9.78 -1.38 12.49
N GLN A 48 -9.81 -2.58 13.09
CA GLN A 48 -11.01 -3.42 13.17
C GLN A 48 -12.13 -2.76 14.00
N ALA A 49 -11.79 -1.97 15.01
CA ALA A 49 -12.76 -1.25 15.83
C ALA A 49 -13.19 0.12 15.26
N ASP A 50 -12.66 0.52 14.10
CA ASP A 50 -12.85 1.86 13.53
C ASP A 50 -12.50 3.00 14.53
N GLN A 51 -11.45 2.77 15.34
CA GLN A 51 -10.95 3.69 16.38
C GLN A 51 -9.53 4.17 16.06
N LEU A 52 -9.23 4.36 14.77
CA LEU A 52 -7.92 4.79 14.33
C LEU A 52 -7.65 6.26 14.69
N SER A 53 -6.48 6.54 15.26
CA SER A 53 -5.91 7.89 15.42
C SER A 53 -4.93 8.19 14.28
N SER A 54 -4.42 9.41 14.17
CA SER A 54 -3.36 9.68 13.18
C SER A 54 -2.17 8.73 13.35
N VAL A 55 -1.63 8.23 12.24
CA VAL A 55 -0.52 7.29 12.19
C VAL A 55 0.51 7.70 11.14
N ILE A 56 1.75 7.32 11.36
CA ILE A 56 2.83 7.45 10.40
C ILE A 56 3.46 6.07 10.21
N PHE A 57 3.42 5.56 8.97
CA PHE A 57 4.15 4.38 8.56
C PHE A 57 5.50 4.80 7.98
N TYR A 58 6.59 4.27 8.54
CA TYR A 58 7.91 4.48 7.99
C TYR A 58 8.66 3.16 7.81
N GLY A 59 9.48 3.08 6.78
CA GLY A 59 10.25 1.88 6.48
C GLY A 59 10.62 1.79 5.00
N PRO A 60 11.43 0.79 4.61
CA PRO A 60 11.89 0.61 3.23
C PRO A 60 10.76 0.52 2.19
N SER A 61 11.08 0.69 0.91
CA SER A 61 10.14 0.42 -0.19
C SER A 61 9.63 -1.02 -0.14
N GLY A 62 8.48 -1.29 -0.76
CA GLY A 62 7.96 -2.66 -0.83
C GLY A 62 7.35 -3.25 0.44
N THR A 63 7.56 -2.64 1.60
CA THR A 63 7.11 -3.17 2.90
C THR A 63 5.61 -3.02 3.19
N GLY A 64 4.84 -2.45 2.25
CA GLY A 64 3.37 -2.40 2.35
C GLY A 64 2.75 -1.15 2.99
N LYS A 65 3.48 -0.03 3.13
CA LYS A 65 2.95 1.23 3.70
C LYS A 65 1.66 1.73 3.01
N THR A 66 1.71 1.91 1.69
CA THR A 66 0.57 2.35 0.88
C THR A 66 -0.56 1.31 0.89
N THR A 67 -0.21 0.02 0.87
CA THR A 67 -1.17 -1.09 0.98
C THR A 67 -1.94 -1.02 2.30
N LEU A 68 -1.24 -0.82 3.42
CA LEU A 68 -1.85 -0.75 4.74
C LEU A 68 -2.80 0.45 4.86
N ALA A 69 -2.43 1.60 4.27
CA ALA A 69 -3.34 2.75 4.18
C ALA A 69 -4.63 2.44 3.40
N MET A 70 -4.53 1.69 2.30
CA MET A 70 -5.71 1.26 1.52
C MET A 70 -6.58 0.24 2.26
N ILE A 71 -5.97 -0.71 2.99
CA ILE A 71 -6.72 -1.64 3.83
C ILE A 71 -7.52 -0.87 4.89
N ILE A 72 -6.89 0.13 5.52
CA ILE A 72 -7.56 1.02 6.48
C ILE A 72 -8.73 1.75 5.82
N ALA A 73 -8.52 2.30 4.62
CA ALA A 73 -9.57 2.98 3.86
C ALA A 73 -10.78 2.08 3.62
N ASN A 74 -10.54 0.80 3.28
CA ASN A 74 -11.59 -0.17 2.98
C ASN A 74 -12.27 -0.73 4.24
N THR A 75 -11.61 -0.67 5.40
CA THR A 75 -12.13 -1.23 6.65
C THR A 75 -12.91 -0.21 7.48
N THR A 76 -12.59 1.09 7.35
CA THR A 76 -13.17 2.16 8.17
C THR A 76 -14.38 2.81 7.49
N SER A 77 -15.29 3.37 8.28
CA SER A 77 -16.44 4.13 7.75
C SER A 77 -16.08 5.56 7.35
N SER A 78 -14.81 5.93 7.45
CA SER A 78 -14.32 7.29 7.17
C SER A 78 -14.32 7.58 5.66
N ARG A 79 -14.39 8.86 5.28
CA ARG A 79 -14.05 9.27 3.92
C ARG A 79 -12.55 9.16 3.75
N PHE A 80 -12.08 8.61 2.64
CA PHE A 80 -10.66 8.51 2.35
C PHE A 80 -10.27 9.51 1.26
N GLU A 81 -9.34 10.40 1.56
CA GLU A 81 -8.77 11.38 0.62
C GLU A 81 -7.26 11.14 0.53
N THR A 82 -6.70 11.33 -0.67
CA THR A 82 -5.26 11.19 -0.91
C THR A 82 -4.69 12.51 -1.42
N LEU A 83 -3.55 12.94 -0.88
CA LEU A 83 -2.79 14.05 -1.43
C LEU A 83 -1.44 13.55 -1.95
N ASN A 84 -1.11 13.93 -3.19
CA ASN A 84 0.22 13.72 -3.73
C ASN A 84 1.16 14.74 -3.08
N ALA A 85 2.06 14.28 -2.21
CA ALA A 85 2.94 15.16 -1.44
C ALA A 85 3.92 15.99 -2.29
N VAL A 86 4.19 15.59 -3.53
CA VAL A 86 5.10 16.30 -4.45
C VAL A 86 4.39 17.45 -5.15
N LEU A 87 3.13 17.27 -5.54
CA LEU A 87 2.39 18.25 -6.34
C LEU A 87 1.47 19.14 -5.51
N ALA A 88 0.96 18.64 -4.38
CA ALA A 88 0.01 19.37 -3.55
C ALA A 88 0.70 20.56 -2.85
N GLY A 89 0.08 21.73 -2.86
CA GLY A 89 0.47 22.89 -2.07
C GLY A 89 -0.39 23.06 -0.81
N VAL A 90 -0.18 24.17 -0.09
CA VAL A 90 -1.00 24.53 1.10
C VAL A 90 -2.48 24.73 0.72
N LYS A 91 -2.76 25.15 -0.51
CA LYS A 91 -4.13 25.34 -1.00
C LYS A 91 -4.89 24.01 -1.05
N ASP A 92 -4.28 22.97 -1.61
CA ASP A 92 -4.89 21.64 -1.72
C ASP A 92 -5.18 21.03 -0.34
N VAL A 93 -4.28 21.22 0.63
CA VAL A 93 -4.52 20.84 2.03
C VAL A 93 -5.76 21.53 2.58
N ARG A 94 -5.92 22.84 2.37
CA ARG A 94 -7.09 23.61 2.83
C ARG A 94 -8.38 23.17 2.14
N GLU A 95 -8.33 22.81 0.86
CA GLU A 95 -9.49 22.31 0.12
C GLU A 95 -9.96 20.95 0.66
N VAL A 96 -9.03 20.02 0.95
CA VAL A 96 -9.36 18.74 1.60
C VAL A 96 -9.97 18.97 2.98
N VAL A 97 -9.39 19.86 3.77
CA VAL A 97 -9.90 20.21 5.10
C VAL A 97 -11.32 20.78 5.01
N ALA A 98 -11.58 21.71 4.09
CA ALA A 98 -12.90 22.30 3.93
C ALA A 98 -13.97 21.23 3.63
N ARG A 99 -13.65 20.28 2.73
CA ARG A 99 -14.52 19.12 2.45
C ARG A 99 -14.72 18.23 3.68
N ALA A 100 -13.66 17.95 4.43
CA ALA A 100 -13.73 17.14 5.64
C ALA A 100 -14.60 17.79 6.74
N GLN A 101 -14.52 19.11 6.89
CA GLN A 101 -15.38 19.85 7.82
C GLN A 101 -16.85 19.77 7.41
N GLU A 102 -17.14 19.92 6.12
CA GLU A 102 -18.49 19.82 5.58
C GLU A 102 -19.07 18.41 5.81
N ASP A 103 -18.32 17.36 5.49
CA ASP A 103 -18.76 15.98 5.71
C ASP A 103 -19.02 15.68 7.19
N ARG A 104 -18.15 16.18 8.07
CA ARG A 104 -18.32 16.03 9.51
C ARG A 104 -19.57 16.75 10.00
N LYS A 105 -19.86 17.93 9.46
CA LYS A 105 -21.04 18.73 9.82
C LYS A 105 -22.34 18.09 9.31
N LEU A 106 -22.37 17.62 8.07
CA LEU A 106 -23.58 17.11 7.42
C LEU A 106 -23.88 15.66 7.79
N TYR A 107 -22.85 14.83 7.92
CA TYR A 107 -23.00 13.38 8.04
C TYR A 107 -22.37 12.79 9.30
N GLY A 108 -21.67 13.60 10.12
CA GLY A 108 -20.91 13.09 11.27
C GLY A 108 -19.71 12.21 10.87
N ARG A 109 -19.36 12.17 9.58
CA ARG A 109 -18.34 11.28 9.03
C ARG A 109 -16.94 11.89 9.22
N ARG A 110 -15.98 11.08 9.65
CA ARG A 110 -14.57 11.47 9.75
C ARG A 110 -13.89 11.33 8.39
N THR A 111 -12.79 12.08 8.20
CA THR A 111 -11.97 11.97 6.99
C THR A 111 -10.57 11.46 7.35
N ILE A 112 -10.15 10.40 6.68
CA ILE A 112 -8.78 9.94 6.65
C ILE A 112 -8.07 10.61 5.48
N LEU A 113 -7.00 11.35 5.77
CA LEU A 113 -6.13 11.93 4.76
C LEU A 113 -4.85 11.10 4.67
N PHE A 114 -4.67 10.42 3.54
CA PHE A 114 -3.44 9.72 3.23
C PHE A 114 -2.45 10.64 2.50
N VAL A 115 -1.22 10.68 3.02
CA VAL A 115 -0.11 11.46 2.48
C VAL A 115 1.04 10.50 2.21
N ASP A 116 1.19 10.09 0.96
CA ASP A 116 2.32 9.27 0.54
C ASP A 116 3.56 10.15 0.39
N GLU A 117 4.73 9.61 0.76
CA GLU A 117 5.99 10.35 0.86
C GLU A 117 5.86 11.68 1.64
N VAL A 118 5.27 11.61 2.84
CA VAL A 118 5.04 12.78 3.72
C VAL A 118 6.32 13.56 4.05
N HIS A 119 7.50 12.95 3.89
CA HIS A 119 8.79 13.63 4.03
C HIS A 119 9.00 14.76 3.00
N ARG A 120 8.25 14.76 1.89
CA ARG A 120 8.28 15.82 0.88
C ARG A 120 7.50 17.06 1.27
N TRP A 121 6.65 16.99 2.30
CA TRP A 121 5.92 18.15 2.77
C TRP A 121 6.83 19.15 3.48
N ASN A 122 6.72 20.41 3.05
CA ASN A 122 7.30 21.53 3.76
C ASN A 122 6.53 21.84 5.06
N ARG A 123 7.15 22.65 5.92
CA ARG A 123 6.59 23.04 7.21
C ARG A 123 5.23 23.74 7.09
N ALA A 124 5.01 24.54 6.05
CA ALA A 124 3.76 25.28 5.88
C ALA A 124 2.57 24.35 5.61
N GLN A 125 2.76 23.27 4.83
CA GLN A 125 1.74 22.25 4.60
C GLN A 125 1.41 21.51 5.90
N GLN A 126 2.43 21.12 6.66
CA GLN A 126 2.29 20.42 7.93
C GLN A 126 1.56 21.28 8.99
N ASP A 127 1.95 22.55 9.12
CA ASP A 127 1.35 23.50 10.06
C ASP A 127 -0.12 23.82 9.66
N ALA A 128 -0.43 23.84 8.36
CA ALA A 128 -1.81 24.03 7.89
C ALA A 128 -2.75 22.85 8.23
N LEU A 129 -2.21 21.64 8.40
CA LEU A 129 -2.99 20.46 8.75
C LEU A 129 -3.23 20.32 10.26
N LEU A 130 -2.29 20.81 11.07
CA LEU A 130 -2.22 20.55 12.52
C LEU A 130 -3.52 20.81 13.30
N PRO A 131 -4.23 21.95 13.15
CA PRO A 131 -5.46 22.21 13.92
C PRO A 131 -6.56 21.17 13.68
N TRP A 132 -6.56 20.56 12.50
CA TRP A 132 -7.58 19.60 12.05
C TRP A 132 -7.29 18.18 12.51
N VAL A 133 -6.00 17.86 12.69
CA VAL A 133 -5.58 16.64 13.38
C VAL A 133 -5.90 16.75 14.87
N GLU A 134 -5.67 17.92 15.48
CA GLU A 134 -5.93 18.17 16.91
C GLU A 134 -7.40 17.99 17.31
N ASN A 135 -8.31 18.54 16.52
CA ASN A 135 -9.75 18.45 16.81
C ASN A 135 -10.41 17.19 16.21
N GLY A 136 -9.62 16.29 15.60
CA GLY A 136 -10.05 15.03 15.02
C GLY A 136 -10.92 15.15 13.76
N THR A 137 -10.87 16.29 13.07
CA THR A 137 -11.55 16.44 11.77
C THR A 137 -10.83 15.62 10.70
N ILE A 138 -9.50 15.59 10.78
CA ILE A 138 -8.65 14.74 9.95
C ILE A 138 -7.97 13.68 10.82
N ILE A 139 -8.04 12.43 10.36
CA ILE A 139 -7.12 11.36 10.77
C ILE A 139 -6.05 11.29 9.68
N MET A 140 -4.81 11.62 10.02
CA MET A 140 -3.72 11.59 9.04
C MET A 140 -3.09 10.19 8.99
N ILE A 141 -2.87 9.66 7.79
CA ILE A 141 -1.99 8.53 7.55
C ILE A 141 -0.81 9.03 6.71
N GLY A 142 0.34 9.21 7.34
CA GLY A 142 1.58 9.53 6.63
C GLY A 142 2.34 8.26 6.25
N ALA A 143 2.86 8.17 5.03
CA ALA A 143 3.82 7.14 4.64
C ALA A 143 5.14 7.78 4.22
N THR A 144 6.26 7.20 4.61
CA THR A 144 7.60 7.69 4.22
C THR A 144 8.63 6.56 4.21
N THR A 145 9.62 6.66 3.33
CA THR A 145 10.83 5.82 3.38
C THR A 145 11.90 6.39 4.31
N GLU A 146 11.86 7.69 4.58
CA GLU A 146 12.79 8.38 5.47
C GLU A 146 12.37 8.32 6.94
N ASN A 147 13.33 8.55 7.83
CA ASN A 147 13.09 8.63 9.27
C ASN A 147 12.18 9.84 9.60
N PRO A 148 10.97 9.62 10.14
CA PRO A 148 9.97 10.67 10.28
C PRO A 148 10.33 11.73 11.32
N TRP A 149 11.25 11.45 12.24
CA TRP A 149 11.72 12.44 13.23
C TRP A 149 12.53 13.59 12.63
N PHE A 150 13.01 13.44 11.38
CA PHE A 150 13.70 14.50 10.65
C PHE A 150 12.80 15.26 9.69
N SER A 151 11.81 14.58 9.09
CA SER A 151 11.01 15.13 7.99
C SER A 151 9.61 15.60 8.41
N VAL A 152 9.08 15.09 9.53
CA VAL A 152 7.79 15.52 10.09
C VAL A 152 8.01 16.40 11.31
N ASN A 153 7.23 17.48 11.41
CA ASN A 153 7.34 18.43 12.51
C ASN A 153 6.93 17.77 13.85
N ARG A 154 7.52 18.27 14.94
CA ARG A 154 7.22 17.74 16.29
C ARG A 154 5.73 17.78 16.65
N PRO A 155 4.95 18.83 16.31
CA PRO A 155 3.53 18.86 16.61
C PRO A 155 2.70 17.73 15.97
N LEU A 156 2.95 17.38 14.71
CA LEU A 156 2.25 16.26 14.05
C LEU A 156 2.75 14.92 14.59
N LEU A 157 4.06 14.77 14.82
CA LEU A 157 4.62 13.56 15.41
C LEU A 157 4.03 13.26 16.79
N SER A 158 3.91 14.27 17.66
CA SER A 158 3.38 14.04 19.01
C SER A 158 1.90 13.68 19.05
N ARG A 159 1.17 13.86 17.93
CA ARG A 159 -0.25 13.52 17.76
C ARG A 159 -0.47 12.29 16.89
N SER A 160 0.62 11.70 16.40
CA SER A 160 0.59 10.53 15.52
C SER A 160 1.26 9.35 16.20
N ARG A 161 0.73 8.15 15.98
CA ARG A 161 1.45 6.93 16.34
C ARG A 161 2.38 6.54 15.20
N VAL A 162 3.66 6.36 15.50
CA VAL A 162 4.65 5.99 14.50
C VAL A 162 4.83 4.47 14.52
N PHE A 163 4.69 3.84 13.35
CA PHE A 163 4.87 2.40 13.17
C PHE A 163 5.98 2.14 12.14
N GLN A 164 6.98 1.38 12.55
CA GLN A 164 8.07 0.95 11.69
C GLN A 164 7.70 -0.32 10.95
N LEU A 165 7.72 -0.26 9.62
CA LEU A 165 7.73 -1.44 8.77
C LEU A 165 9.16 -1.84 8.46
N VAL A 166 9.43 -3.14 8.46
CA VAL A 166 10.76 -3.72 8.23
C VAL A 166 10.79 -4.45 6.89
N PRO A 167 11.97 -4.69 6.28
CA PRO A 167 12.07 -5.57 5.12
C PRO A 167 11.35 -6.90 5.35
N LEU A 168 10.69 -7.41 4.32
CA LEU A 168 10.05 -8.71 4.38
C LEU A 168 11.09 -9.83 4.45
N THR A 169 10.76 -10.92 5.10
CA THR A 169 11.59 -12.12 5.11
C THR A 169 11.50 -12.86 3.79
N ASP A 170 12.45 -13.76 3.51
CA ASP A 170 12.41 -14.59 2.30
C ASP A 170 11.13 -15.44 2.25
N ASP A 171 10.65 -15.92 3.39
CA ASP A 171 9.41 -16.70 3.47
C ASP A 171 8.17 -15.86 3.21
N ASP A 172 8.13 -14.61 3.69
CA ASP A 172 7.10 -13.64 3.35
C ASP A 172 7.07 -13.41 1.82
N LEU A 173 8.25 -13.21 1.21
CA LEU A 173 8.38 -13.01 -0.24
C LEU A 173 7.93 -14.25 -1.03
N ARG A 174 8.31 -15.46 -0.61
CA ARG A 174 7.80 -16.71 -1.21
C ARG A 174 6.29 -16.80 -1.09
N GLN A 175 5.70 -16.38 0.03
CA GLN A 175 4.24 -16.34 0.19
C GLN A 175 3.59 -15.35 -0.79
N VAL A 176 4.17 -14.17 -0.97
CA VAL A 176 3.71 -13.17 -1.95
C VAL A 176 3.76 -13.73 -3.38
N ALA A 177 4.87 -14.36 -3.78
CA ALA A 177 5.00 -14.97 -5.10
C ALA A 177 3.97 -16.08 -5.33
N ARG A 178 3.79 -16.98 -4.36
CA ARG A 178 2.77 -18.05 -4.44
C ARG A 178 1.35 -17.48 -4.55
N ALA A 179 1.03 -16.44 -3.80
CA ALA A 179 -0.26 -15.76 -3.91
C ALA A 179 -0.46 -15.21 -5.33
N ALA A 180 0.56 -14.59 -5.92
CA ALA A 180 0.50 -14.08 -7.29
C ALA A 180 0.34 -15.18 -8.34
N LEU A 181 1.00 -16.32 -8.19
CA LEU A 181 0.90 -17.43 -9.13
C LEU A 181 -0.42 -18.20 -9.05
N THR A 182 -1.08 -18.17 -7.89
CA THR A 182 -2.30 -18.98 -7.65
C THR A 182 -3.60 -18.19 -7.66
N ASP A 183 -3.56 -16.86 -7.52
CA ASP A 183 -4.77 -16.02 -7.56
C ASP A 183 -5.35 -15.97 -8.98
N PRO A 184 -6.58 -16.49 -9.20
CA PRO A 184 -7.17 -16.58 -10.54
C PRO A 184 -7.79 -15.27 -11.02
N GLU A 185 -7.96 -14.26 -10.16
CA GLU A 185 -8.61 -13.00 -10.52
C GLU A 185 -7.60 -11.88 -10.76
N ARG A 186 -6.57 -11.81 -9.92
CA ARG A 186 -5.60 -10.71 -9.88
C ARG A 186 -4.22 -11.13 -10.39
N GLY A 187 -3.90 -12.41 -10.23
CA GLY A 187 -2.59 -12.98 -10.52
C GLY A 187 -2.60 -13.85 -11.77
N TYR A 188 -1.76 -14.88 -11.75
CA TYR A 188 -1.53 -15.82 -12.83
C TYR A 188 -2.25 -17.16 -12.65
N GLY A 189 -3.20 -17.28 -11.72
CA GLY A 189 -3.88 -18.55 -11.44
C GLY A 189 -4.69 -19.13 -12.61
N GLN A 190 -4.94 -18.35 -13.67
CA GLN A 190 -5.56 -18.83 -14.92
C GLN A 190 -4.53 -19.27 -15.99
N MET A 191 -3.26 -18.97 -15.77
CA MET A 191 -2.15 -19.37 -16.63
C MET A 191 -1.47 -20.60 -16.05
N ARG A 192 -0.94 -21.46 -16.91
CA ARG A 192 -0.08 -22.58 -16.49
C ARG A 192 1.34 -22.05 -16.37
N VAL A 193 1.68 -21.55 -15.20
CA VAL A 193 3.04 -21.07 -14.89
C VAL A 193 3.74 -22.09 -14.01
N GLU A 194 4.88 -22.58 -14.47
CA GLU A 194 5.80 -23.42 -13.69
C GLU A 194 7.04 -22.59 -13.35
N LEU A 195 7.16 -22.20 -12.08
CA LEU A 195 8.32 -21.48 -11.57
C LEU A 195 9.25 -22.48 -10.89
N ALA A 196 10.47 -22.62 -11.41
CA ALA A 196 11.47 -23.50 -10.83
C ALA A 196 11.88 -23.01 -9.41
N PRO A 197 12.13 -23.92 -8.44
CA PRO A 197 12.45 -23.51 -7.06
C PRO A 197 13.68 -22.61 -6.93
N ASP A 198 14.72 -22.87 -7.71
CA ASP A 198 15.96 -22.08 -7.79
C ASP A 198 15.71 -20.70 -8.41
N ALA A 199 14.88 -20.62 -9.44
CA ALA A 199 14.41 -19.36 -10.01
C ALA A 199 13.64 -18.51 -8.98
N LEU A 200 12.73 -19.13 -8.22
CA LEU A 200 12.03 -18.43 -7.13
C LEU A 200 13.00 -17.92 -6.07
N ASP A 201 13.95 -18.75 -5.64
CA ASP A 201 14.95 -18.35 -4.66
C ASP A 201 15.81 -17.19 -5.18
N HIS A 202 16.18 -17.19 -6.46
CA HIS A 202 16.87 -16.06 -7.10
C HIS A 202 16.03 -14.78 -7.04
N LEU A 203 14.77 -14.82 -7.49
CA LEU A 203 13.88 -13.65 -7.47
C LEU A 203 13.68 -13.10 -6.06
N VAL A 204 13.54 -13.97 -5.06
CA VAL A 204 13.44 -13.59 -3.64
C VAL A 204 14.71 -12.89 -3.16
N ASN A 205 15.88 -13.46 -3.46
CA ASN A 205 17.17 -12.90 -3.07
C ASN A 205 17.41 -11.51 -3.68
N VAL A 206 17.13 -11.34 -4.97
CA VAL A 206 17.31 -10.06 -5.67
C VAL A 206 16.33 -8.99 -5.18
N SER A 207 15.14 -9.41 -4.72
CA SER A 207 14.11 -8.51 -4.19
C SER A 207 14.48 -7.89 -2.84
N ASN A 208 15.38 -8.51 -2.07
CA ASN A 208 15.95 -7.98 -0.82
C ASN A 208 14.90 -7.40 0.16
N GLY A 209 13.81 -8.16 0.38
CA GLY A 209 12.71 -7.79 1.28
C GLY A 209 11.68 -6.80 0.71
N ASP A 210 11.74 -6.47 -0.58
CA ASP A 210 10.77 -5.61 -1.30
C ASP A 210 9.78 -6.45 -2.13
N ALA A 211 8.53 -6.57 -1.66
CA ALA A 211 7.48 -7.31 -2.38
C ALA A 211 7.10 -6.69 -3.74
N ARG A 212 7.25 -5.37 -3.90
CA ARG A 212 6.94 -4.71 -5.18
C ARG A 212 7.98 -5.10 -6.22
N SER A 213 9.26 -5.08 -5.85
CA SER A 213 10.36 -5.52 -6.72
C SER A 213 10.16 -6.97 -7.14
N LEU A 214 9.81 -7.85 -6.19
CA LEU A 214 9.52 -9.26 -6.48
C LEU A 214 8.40 -9.43 -7.51
N LEU A 215 7.26 -8.76 -7.29
CA LEU A 215 6.11 -8.89 -8.17
C LEU A 215 6.37 -8.31 -9.56
N ASN A 216 7.18 -7.25 -9.66
CA ASN A 216 7.58 -6.71 -10.95
C ASN A 216 8.52 -7.66 -11.71
N ALA A 217 9.48 -8.28 -11.02
CA ALA A 217 10.39 -9.26 -11.63
C ALA A 217 9.64 -10.53 -12.05
N LEU A 218 8.71 -11.01 -11.22
CA LEU A 218 7.84 -12.13 -11.55
C LEU A 218 6.94 -11.83 -12.74
N GLU A 219 6.33 -10.64 -12.79
CA GLU A 219 5.53 -10.20 -13.95
C GLU A 219 6.37 -10.18 -15.22
N LEU A 220 7.57 -9.61 -15.17
CA LEU A 220 8.46 -9.58 -16.33
C LEU A 220 8.77 -11.00 -16.81
N ALA A 221 9.23 -11.89 -15.92
CA ALA A 221 9.59 -13.26 -16.25
C ALA A 221 8.42 -14.06 -16.85
N VAL A 222 7.20 -13.88 -16.33
CA VAL A 222 6.01 -14.60 -16.84
C VAL A 222 5.52 -14.03 -18.17
N GLU A 223 5.50 -12.71 -18.35
CA GLU A 223 4.95 -12.06 -19.54
C GLU A 223 5.90 -12.09 -20.75
N THR A 224 7.22 -12.20 -20.52
CA THR A 224 8.20 -12.28 -21.62
C THR A 224 8.52 -13.70 -22.06
N THR A 225 8.17 -14.70 -21.25
CA THR A 225 8.45 -16.10 -21.56
C THR A 225 7.32 -16.69 -22.39
N PRO A 226 7.58 -17.11 -23.65
CA PRO A 226 6.56 -17.76 -24.45
C PRO A 226 6.20 -19.13 -23.86
N PRO A 227 4.93 -19.55 -23.91
CA PRO A 227 4.54 -20.89 -23.48
C PRO A 227 5.18 -21.95 -24.39
N ASN A 228 5.50 -23.10 -23.79
CA ASN A 228 5.96 -24.28 -24.53
C ASN A 228 4.81 -24.95 -25.32
N ASP A 229 5.12 -26.08 -25.98
CA ASP A 229 4.15 -26.83 -26.80
C ASP A 229 2.91 -27.30 -26.02
N ASP A 230 3.01 -27.45 -24.69
CA ASP A 230 1.92 -27.83 -23.78
C ASP A 230 1.13 -26.63 -23.22
N GLY A 231 1.47 -25.41 -23.67
CA GLY A 231 0.85 -24.17 -23.21
C GLY A 231 1.34 -23.73 -21.82
N VAL A 232 2.48 -24.23 -21.35
CA VAL A 232 3.05 -23.94 -20.03
C VAL A 232 4.15 -22.88 -20.17
N VAL A 233 4.06 -21.83 -19.36
CA VAL A 233 5.12 -20.83 -19.20
C VAL A 233 6.08 -21.34 -18.13
N VAL A 234 7.29 -21.73 -18.54
CA VAL A 234 8.32 -22.28 -17.65
C VAL A 234 9.32 -21.18 -17.32
N VAL A 235 9.31 -20.72 -16.07
CA VAL A 235 10.29 -19.75 -15.57
C VAL A 235 11.37 -20.51 -14.83
N ASP A 236 12.49 -20.75 -15.52
CA ASP A 236 13.69 -21.37 -14.97
C ASP A 236 14.71 -20.31 -14.50
N MET A 237 15.87 -20.78 -14.03
CA MET A 237 16.93 -19.90 -13.54
C MET A 237 17.44 -18.94 -14.63
N GLY A 238 17.50 -19.38 -15.89
CA GLY A 238 17.99 -18.53 -16.99
C GLY A 238 17.06 -17.35 -17.22
N VAL A 239 15.75 -17.59 -17.23
CA VAL A 239 14.75 -16.52 -17.33
C VAL A 239 14.80 -15.59 -16.12
N ALA A 240 15.03 -16.11 -14.91
CA ALA A 240 15.05 -15.30 -13.70
C ALA A 240 16.30 -14.42 -13.56
N GLU A 241 17.41 -14.74 -14.24
CA GLU A 241 18.68 -13.99 -14.21
C GLU A 241 18.75 -12.84 -15.22
N GLU A 242 17.89 -12.84 -16.26
CA GLU A 242 17.82 -11.78 -17.28
C GLU A 242 17.17 -10.48 -16.77
#